data_AF-Q2HWA7-F1
#
_entry.id   AF-Q2HWA7-F1
#
_cell.length_a   1.000
_cell.length_b   1.000
_cell.length_c   1.000
_cell.angle_alpha   90.00
_cell.angle_beta   90.00
_cell.angle_gamma   90.00
#
_symmetry.space_group_name_H-M   'P 1'
#
loop_
_entity.id
_entity.type
_entity.pdbx_description
1 polymer ?
#
loop_
_entity_poly.entity_id
_entity_poly.type
_entity_poly.pdbx_seq_one_letter_code
_entity_poly.pdbx_strand_id
1 'polypeptide(L)'
;MYIDEVLPAIEEKWPREYAHETIYIQQDNAPCHLPLDDEEFCREACDGGFDIRLTFQPPNSPDLNEVTNSVDALIEAVQKSFDAFSAQSSNNIFLTLQSCMIEIMKVKGSNNYKIPHMDKEMLLRRSMLPKQLKCDPELFQETFEYLYNVEEM
;
A
#
# COMPACT_ATOMS: atom_id res chain seq x y z
N MET A 1 18.49 5.87 0.61
CA MET A 1 17.62 4.74 0.16
C MET A 1 16.36 5.24 -0.52
N TYR A 2 15.45 5.93 0.17
CA TYR A 2 14.26 6.46 -0.52
C TYR A 2 14.61 7.44 -1.62
N ILE A 3 15.43 8.44 -1.30
CA ILE A 3 15.82 9.50 -2.22
C ILE A 3 16.72 8.95 -3.35
N ASP A 4 17.77 8.21 -3.00
CA ASP A 4 18.79 7.82 -4.00
C ASP A 4 18.42 6.62 -4.87
N GLU A 5 17.53 5.73 -4.39
CA GLU A 5 17.24 4.45 -5.05
C GLU A 5 15.75 4.34 -5.44
N VAL A 6 14.84 4.65 -4.50
CA VAL A 6 13.41 4.41 -4.69
C VAL A 6 12.77 5.46 -5.60
N LEU A 7 13.04 6.76 -5.37
CA LEU A 7 12.46 7.83 -6.20
C LEU A 7 12.87 7.69 -7.68
N PRO A 8 14.17 7.54 -8.03
CA PRO A 8 14.56 7.38 -9.44
C PRO A 8 13.96 6.13 -10.09
N ALA A 9 13.87 5.02 -9.34
CA ALA A 9 13.27 3.79 -9.85
C ALA A 9 11.76 3.94 -10.10
N ILE A 10 11.05 4.73 -9.28
CA ILE A 10 9.64 5.08 -9.53
C ILE A 10 9.56 5.93 -10.79
N GLU A 11 10.34 6.99 -10.93
CA GLU A 11 10.31 7.84 -12.13
C GLU A 11 10.58 7.07 -13.42
N GLU A 12 11.50 6.10 -13.38
CA GLU A 12 11.84 5.26 -14.53
C GLU A 12 10.70 4.29 -14.90
N LYS A 13 10.07 3.66 -13.90
CA LYS A 13 9.15 2.52 -14.10
C LYS A 13 7.67 2.89 -14.02
N TRP A 14 7.31 4.06 -13.49
CA TRP A 14 5.91 4.45 -13.31
C TRP A 14 5.22 4.66 -14.67
N PRO A 15 4.00 4.14 -14.87
CA PRO A 15 3.28 4.39 -16.11
C PRO A 15 3.01 5.89 -16.27
N ARG A 16 3.50 6.47 -17.37
CA ARG A 16 3.39 7.93 -17.62
C ARG A 16 1.94 8.42 -17.69
N GLU A 17 1.00 7.54 -18.03
CA GLU A 17 -0.43 7.83 -18.02
C GLU A 17 -0.97 8.20 -16.63
N TYR A 18 -0.36 7.70 -15.56
CA TYR A 18 -0.74 7.97 -14.16
C TYR A 18 0.26 8.87 -13.43
N ALA A 19 1.21 9.49 -14.13
CA ALA A 19 2.22 10.36 -13.50
C ALA A 19 1.63 11.63 -12.87
N HIS A 20 0.41 12.00 -13.27
CA HIS A 20 -0.32 13.15 -12.74
C HIS A 20 -1.13 12.82 -11.47
N GLU A 21 -1.20 11.55 -11.08
CA GLU A 21 -1.88 11.12 -9.85
C GLU A 21 -0.93 11.17 -8.65
N THR A 22 -1.48 11.39 -7.47
CA THR A 22 -0.70 11.32 -6.22
C THR A 22 -0.32 9.87 -5.92
N ILE A 23 0.97 9.62 -5.73
CA ILE A 23 1.54 8.32 -5.39
C ILE A 23 1.73 8.25 -3.88
N TYR A 24 1.07 7.29 -3.24
CA TYR A 24 1.25 7.05 -1.80
C TYR A 24 2.18 5.87 -1.55
N ILE A 25 3.28 6.10 -0.83
CA ILE A 25 4.18 5.06 -0.34
C ILE A 25 3.83 4.75 1.10
N GLN A 26 3.31 3.56 1.33
CA GLN A 26 2.90 3.11 2.65
C GLN A 26 4.05 2.35 3.35
N GLN A 27 4.46 2.80 4.53
CA GLN A 27 5.54 2.21 5.35
C GLN A 27 5.00 1.71 6.69
N ASP A 28 5.77 0.87 7.40
CA ASP A 28 5.43 0.47 8.77
C ASP A 28 5.81 1.57 9.79
N ASN A 29 5.41 1.39 11.07
CA ASN A 29 5.67 2.37 12.14
C ASN A 29 7.00 2.11 12.88
N ALA A 30 7.96 1.42 12.27
CA ALA A 30 9.24 1.16 12.91
C ALA A 30 10.08 2.45 13.03
N PRO A 31 10.84 2.65 14.12
CA PRO A 31 11.57 3.88 14.42
C PRO A 31 12.76 4.19 13.48
N CYS A 32 12.96 3.42 12.41
CA CYS A 32 14.07 3.57 11.45
C CYS A 32 13.66 4.32 10.16
N HIS A 33 12.46 4.92 10.12
CA HIS A 33 11.90 5.52 8.91
C HIS A 33 12.00 7.05 8.88
N LEU A 34 12.05 7.58 7.65
CA LEU A 34 11.99 9.02 7.39
C LEU A 34 10.66 9.57 7.94
N PRO A 35 10.67 10.74 8.59
CA PRO A 35 9.44 11.46 8.92
C PRO A 35 8.57 11.67 7.68
N LEU A 36 7.24 11.69 7.84
CA LEU A 36 6.33 11.98 6.73
C LEU A 36 6.61 13.35 6.09
N ASP A 37 7.06 14.30 6.90
CA ASP A 37 7.35 15.68 6.53
C ASP A 37 8.86 15.95 6.35
N ASP A 38 9.64 14.93 6.00
CA ASP A 38 11.07 15.10 5.77
C ASP A 38 11.32 16.07 4.60
N GLU A 39 11.96 17.21 4.88
CA GLU A 39 12.14 18.30 3.91
C GLU A 39 13.00 17.92 2.70
N GLU A 40 13.92 16.98 2.88
CA GLU A 40 14.79 16.50 1.80
C GLU A 40 13.99 15.56 0.88
N PHE A 41 13.25 14.63 1.47
CA PHE A 41 12.36 13.74 0.73
C PHE A 41 11.28 14.50 -0.02
N CYS A 42 10.57 15.43 0.63
CA CYS A 42 9.49 16.19 -0.01
C CYS A 42 9.97 17.01 -1.22
N ARG A 43 11.19 17.55 -1.15
CA ARG A 43 11.80 18.33 -2.22
C ARG A 43 12.10 17.46 -3.44
N GLU A 44 12.80 16.36 -3.23
CA GLU A 44 13.16 15.43 -4.31
C GLU A 44 11.93 14.74 -4.90
N ALA A 45 10.96 14.39 -4.05
CA ALA A 45 9.68 13.81 -4.47
C ALA A 45 8.85 14.73 -5.38
N CYS A 46 9.07 16.05 -5.32
CA CYS A 46 8.35 17.04 -6.13
C CYS A 46 9.15 17.53 -7.35
N ASP A 47 10.46 17.31 -7.42
CA ASP A 47 11.32 17.87 -8.48
C ASP A 47 11.10 17.19 -9.85
N GLY A 48 10.69 15.91 -9.84
CA GLY A 48 10.42 15.11 -11.05
C GLY A 48 9.04 15.29 -11.69
N GLY A 49 8.19 16.17 -11.17
CA GLY A 49 6.81 16.35 -11.64
C GLY A 49 5.82 15.27 -11.19
N PHE A 50 6.25 14.41 -10.26
CA PHE A 50 5.39 13.47 -9.53
C PHE A 50 4.94 14.10 -8.20
N ASP A 51 3.80 13.67 -7.66
CA ASP A 51 3.34 14.01 -6.30
C ASP A 51 3.43 12.74 -5.44
N ILE A 52 4.58 12.52 -4.79
CA ILE A 52 4.84 11.31 -3.99
C ILE A 52 4.75 11.65 -2.49
N ARG A 53 3.94 10.91 -1.75
CA ARG A 53 3.69 11.14 -0.32
C ARG A 53 3.87 9.87 0.49
N LEU A 54 4.44 10.01 1.69
CA LEU A 54 4.55 8.90 2.64
C LEU A 54 3.26 8.76 3.45
N THR A 55 2.89 7.53 3.79
CA THR A 55 1.81 7.22 4.73
C THR A 55 2.23 6.08 5.66
N PHE A 56 1.68 6.07 6.86
CA PHE A 56 1.92 5.02 7.85
C PHE A 56 0.91 3.87 7.73
N GLN A 57 1.36 2.64 7.94
CA GLN A 57 0.50 1.48 8.13
C GLN A 57 -0.24 1.55 9.47
N PRO A 58 -1.46 0.99 9.54
CA PRO A 58 -2.10 0.70 10.82
C PRO A 58 -1.18 -0.22 11.66
N PRO A 59 -1.06 -0.02 12.98
CA PRO A 59 -0.15 -0.81 13.81
C PRO A 59 -0.48 -2.31 13.79
N ASN A 60 0.57 -3.14 13.84
CA ASN A 60 0.55 -4.58 14.19
C ASN A 60 0.23 -5.57 13.03
N SER A 61 1.16 -5.75 12.08
CA SER A 61 1.12 -6.83 11.06
C SER A 61 2.48 -7.57 10.99
N PRO A 62 2.71 -8.59 11.82
CA PRO A 62 4.03 -9.19 11.99
C PRO A 62 4.12 -10.58 11.34
N ASP A 63 4.10 -10.71 10.01
CA ASP A 63 4.16 -12.03 9.37
C ASP A 63 4.95 -12.05 8.03
N LEU A 64 6.28 -11.84 8.08
CA LEU A 64 7.23 -12.50 7.15
C LEU A 64 8.69 -12.25 7.55
N ASN A 65 9.38 -13.27 8.05
CA ASN A 65 10.84 -13.31 8.09
C ASN A 65 11.29 -14.69 7.60
N GLU A 66 11.81 -14.76 6.36
CA GLU A 66 12.51 -15.94 5.88
C GLU A 66 13.98 -15.86 6.29
N VAL A 67 14.42 -16.83 7.10
CA VAL A 67 15.82 -16.97 7.50
C VAL A 67 16.53 -17.85 6.47
N THR A 68 17.56 -17.32 5.81
CA THR A 68 18.40 -18.09 4.89
C THR A 68 19.84 -18.19 5.41
N ASN A 69 20.59 -19.18 4.89
CA ASN A 69 21.89 -19.58 5.44
C ASN A 69 23.09 -18.75 4.92
N SER A 70 22.86 -17.76 4.04
CA SER A 70 23.84 -16.75 3.61
C SER A 70 23.17 -15.57 2.90
N VAL A 71 23.84 -14.41 2.86
CA VAL A 71 23.33 -13.21 2.19
C VAL A 71 23.15 -13.42 0.69
N ASP A 72 24.09 -14.08 0.01
CA ASP A 72 23.98 -14.31 -1.45
C ASP A 72 22.81 -15.24 -1.80
N ALA A 73 22.62 -16.29 -1.01
CA ALA A 73 21.49 -17.20 -1.18
C ALA A 73 20.15 -16.50 -0.88
N LEU A 74 20.13 -15.55 0.07
CA LEU A 74 18.97 -14.71 0.31
C LEU A 74 18.64 -13.86 -0.91
N ILE A 75 19.63 -13.17 -1.47
CA ILE A 75 19.44 -12.27 -2.62
C ILE A 75 18.90 -13.05 -3.81
N GLU A 76 19.50 -14.21 -4.12
CA GLU A 76 19.03 -15.05 -5.23
C GLU A 76 17.60 -15.56 -4.99
N ALA A 77 17.30 -16.01 -3.77
CA ALA A 77 15.97 -16.51 -3.42
C ALA A 77 14.91 -15.40 -3.51
N VAL A 78 15.23 -14.19 -3.05
CA VAL A 78 14.34 -13.02 -3.14
C VAL A 78 14.12 -12.62 -4.60
N GLN A 79 15.19 -12.52 -5.40
CA GLN A 79 15.08 -12.16 -6.82
C GLN A 79 14.22 -13.17 -7.58
N LYS A 80 14.48 -14.47 -7.37
CA LYS A 80 13.70 -15.54 -7.99
C LYS A 80 12.22 -15.50 -7.58
N SER A 81 11.96 -15.25 -6.31
CA SER A 81 10.59 -15.13 -5.80
C SER A 81 9.87 -13.92 -6.38
N PHE A 82 10.57 -12.80 -6.51
CA PHE A 82 10.06 -11.59 -7.15
C PHE A 82 9.72 -11.84 -8.62
N ASP A 83 10.63 -12.44 -9.39
CA ASP A 83 10.42 -12.72 -10.81
C ASP A 83 9.29 -13.73 -11.07
N ALA A 84 9.10 -14.67 -10.14
CA ALA A 84 7.99 -15.64 -10.20
C ALA A 84 6.64 -15.03 -9.77
N PHE A 85 6.64 -13.87 -9.10
CA PHE A 85 5.43 -13.29 -8.55
C PHE A 85 4.61 -12.58 -9.62
N SER A 86 3.39 -13.07 -9.88
CA SER A 86 2.57 -12.52 -10.96
C SER A 86 1.90 -11.20 -10.59
N ALA A 87 1.74 -10.29 -11.56
CA ALA A 87 0.95 -9.07 -11.41
C ALA A 87 -0.50 -9.35 -10.99
N GLN A 88 -1.05 -10.50 -11.40
CA GLN A 88 -2.37 -10.96 -10.98
C GLN A 88 -2.42 -11.29 -9.48
N SER A 89 -1.39 -11.98 -8.96
CA SER A 89 -1.26 -12.26 -7.53
C SER A 89 -1.16 -10.96 -6.74
N SER A 90 -0.39 -9.98 -7.24
CA SER A 90 -0.30 -8.65 -6.67
C SER A 90 -1.67 -7.96 -6.61
N ASN A 91 -2.41 -7.91 -7.73
CA ASN A 91 -3.74 -7.33 -7.78
C ASN A 91 -4.71 -8.01 -6.79
N ASN A 92 -4.65 -9.35 -6.67
CA ASN A 92 -5.47 -10.07 -5.71
C ASN A 92 -5.20 -9.65 -4.26
N ILE A 93 -3.94 -9.44 -3.89
CA ILE A 93 -3.54 -8.96 -2.56
C ILE A 93 -4.07 -7.55 -2.33
N PHE A 94 -3.83 -6.62 -3.28
CA PHE A 94 -4.31 -5.24 -3.16
C PHE A 94 -5.83 -5.14 -3.03
N LEU A 95 -6.59 -5.95 -3.77
CA LEU A 95 -8.04 -6.01 -3.62
C LEU A 95 -8.47 -6.57 -2.25
N THR A 96 -7.72 -7.53 -1.68
CA THR A 96 -7.98 -7.98 -0.29
C THR A 96 -7.77 -6.82 0.67
N LEU A 97 -6.62 -6.15 0.56
CA LEU A 97 -6.26 -5.03 1.45
C LEU A 97 -7.32 -3.92 1.40
N GLN A 98 -7.72 -3.50 0.20
CA GLN A 98 -8.78 -2.49 0.03
C GLN A 98 -10.11 -2.96 0.62
N SER A 99 -10.46 -4.24 0.47
CA SER A 99 -11.69 -4.78 1.08
C SER A 99 -11.63 -4.78 2.61
N CYS A 100 -10.48 -5.09 3.20
CA CYS A 100 -10.27 -5.02 4.65
C CYS A 100 -10.34 -3.58 5.13
N MET A 101 -9.72 -2.61 4.43
CA MET A 101 -9.82 -1.18 4.77
C MET A 101 -11.28 -0.71 4.81
N ILE A 102 -12.11 -1.13 3.84
CA ILE A 102 -13.54 -0.84 3.84
C ILE A 102 -14.25 -1.43 5.07
N GLU A 103 -13.94 -2.66 5.46
CA GLU A 103 -14.52 -3.26 6.67
C GLU A 103 -14.06 -2.57 7.95
N ILE A 104 -12.78 -2.21 8.05
CA ILE A 104 -12.20 -1.47 9.18
C ILE A 104 -12.96 -0.15 9.39
N MET A 105 -13.26 0.58 8.31
CA MET A 105 -14.08 1.80 8.37
C MET A 105 -15.48 1.52 8.93
N LYS A 106 -16.16 0.46 8.45
CA LYS A 106 -17.49 0.07 8.95
C LYS A 106 -17.51 -0.29 10.44
N VAL A 107 -16.43 -0.87 10.95
CA VAL A 107 -16.29 -1.22 12.37
C VAL A 107 -15.48 -0.21 13.19
N LYS A 108 -15.32 1.02 12.67
CA LYS A 108 -14.70 2.16 13.35
C LYS A 108 -13.30 1.86 13.90
N GLY A 109 -12.45 1.25 13.08
CA GLY A 109 -11.05 0.95 13.43
C GLY A 109 -10.86 -0.37 14.19
N SER A 110 -11.92 -1.11 14.51
CA SER A 110 -11.80 -2.42 15.15
C SER A 110 -11.23 -3.48 14.20
N ASN A 111 -10.55 -4.49 14.77
CA ASN A 111 -10.12 -5.68 14.04
C ASN A 111 -11.16 -6.81 14.04
N ASN A 112 -12.35 -6.57 14.62
CA ASN A 112 -13.42 -7.56 14.67
C ASN A 112 -14.29 -7.51 13.41
N TYR A 113 -13.72 -7.92 12.28
CA TYR A 113 -14.42 -8.07 11.01
C TYR A 113 -14.03 -9.38 10.34
N LYS A 114 -14.85 -9.83 9.39
CA LYS A 114 -14.51 -10.98 8.55
C LYS A 114 -13.86 -10.47 7.27
N ILE A 115 -12.80 -11.13 6.82
CA ILE A 115 -12.17 -10.83 5.53
C ILE A 115 -13.22 -11.04 4.42
N PRO A 116 -13.57 -10.00 3.64
CA PRO A 116 -14.55 -10.13 2.58
C PRO A 116 -14.05 -11.05 1.47
N HIS A 117 -14.90 -11.98 1.03
CA HIS A 117 -14.66 -12.78 -0.17
C HIS A 117 -15.39 -12.15 -1.36
N MET A 118 -14.69 -11.98 -2.50
CA MET A 118 -15.25 -11.34 -3.70
C MET A 118 -15.07 -12.18 -4.97
N ASP A 119 -14.83 -13.49 -4.83
CA ASP A 119 -14.71 -14.45 -5.94
C ASP A 119 -13.75 -13.99 -7.04
N LYS A 120 -12.56 -13.54 -6.64
CA LYS A 120 -11.56 -12.90 -7.54
C LYS A 120 -11.21 -13.77 -8.74
N GLU A 121 -11.09 -15.09 -8.53
CA GLU A 121 -10.84 -16.03 -9.63
C GLU A 121 -11.96 -16.05 -10.68
N MET A 122 -13.22 -15.99 -10.23
CA MET A 122 -14.38 -15.96 -11.12
C MET A 122 -14.43 -14.65 -11.90
N LEU A 123 -14.22 -13.51 -11.21
CA LEU A 123 -14.16 -12.20 -11.84
C LEU A 123 -13.03 -12.12 -12.88
N LEU A 124 -11.87 -12.68 -12.57
CA LEU A 124 -10.75 -12.72 -13.50
C LEU A 124 -11.05 -13.56 -14.74
N ARG A 125 -11.63 -14.76 -14.57
CA ARG A 125 -12.03 -15.62 -15.71
C ARG A 125 -13.01 -14.92 -16.65
N ARG A 126 -13.80 -13.98 -16.13
CA ARG A 126 -14.74 -13.15 -16.90
C ARG A 126 -14.13 -11.84 -17.40
N SER A 127 -12.84 -11.58 -17.14
CA SER A 127 -12.16 -10.31 -17.45
C SER A 127 -12.83 -9.09 -16.79
N MET A 128 -13.44 -9.28 -15.62
CA MET A 128 -14.14 -8.23 -14.85
C MET A 128 -13.48 -7.95 -13.49
N LEU A 129 -12.31 -8.54 -13.20
CA LEU A 129 -11.60 -8.27 -11.95
C LEU A 129 -11.11 -6.81 -11.96
N PRO A 130 -11.55 -5.96 -11.03
CA PRO A 130 -11.11 -4.58 -10.98
C PRO A 130 -9.64 -4.48 -10.52
N LYS A 131 -9.03 -3.32 -10.74
CA LYS A 131 -7.73 -2.95 -10.14
C LYS A 131 -7.88 -2.16 -8.83
N GLN A 132 -9.05 -1.58 -8.61
CA GLN A 132 -9.37 -0.76 -7.44
C GLN A 132 -10.84 -0.93 -7.05
N LEU A 133 -11.10 -1.00 -5.75
CA LEU A 133 -12.43 -0.99 -5.17
C LEU A 133 -12.86 0.45 -4.90
N LYS A 134 -14.16 0.71 -5.06
CA LYS A 134 -14.75 1.99 -4.69
C LYS A 134 -15.10 1.97 -3.21
N CYS A 135 -14.74 3.03 -2.49
CA CYS A 135 -15.28 3.31 -1.18
C CYS A 135 -16.59 4.08 -1.32
N ASP A 136 -17.57 3.75 -0.48
CA ASP A 136 -18.80 4.53 -0.36
C ASP A 136 -18.46 5.91 0.23
N PRO A 137 -18.82 7.02 -0.44
CA PRO A 137 -18.58 8.37 0.08
C PRO A 137 -19.26 8.62 1.43
N GLU A 138 -20.42 8.02 1.69
CA GLU A 138 -21.12 8.17 2.97
C GLU A 138 -20.33 7.50 4.10
N LEU A 139 -19.84 6.27 3.88
CA LEU A 139 -18.98 5.56 4.82
C LEU A 139 -17.68 6.34 5.10
N PHE A 140 -17.07 6.92 4.08
CA PHE A 140 -15.88 7.74 4.25
C PHE A 140 -16.17 8.96 5.14
N GLN A 141 -17.26 9.68 4.85
CA GLN A 141 -17.65 10.86 5.62
C GLN A 141 -17.97 10.50 7.09
N GLU A 142 -18.71 9.43 7.33
CA GLU A 142 -19.00 8.93 8.68
C GLU A 142 -17.72 8.56 9.45
N THR A 143 -16.77 7.90 8.77
CA THR A 143 -15.50 7.51 9.38
C THR A 143 -14.65 8.74 9.70
N PHE A 144 -14.59 9.69 8.77
CA PHE A 144 -13.91 10.96 8.96
C PHE A 144 -14.48 11.69 10.17
N GLU A 145 -15.79 11.91 10.22
CA GLU A 145 -16.45 12.55 11.37
C GLU A 145 -16.20 11.80 12.68
N TYR A 146 -16.20 10.47 12.68
CA TYR A 146 -15.87 9.69 13.87
C TYR A 146 -14.45 9.97 14.38
N LEU A 147 -13.45 10.01 13.49
CA LEU A 147 -12.06 10.27 13.88
C LEU A 147 -11.88 11.70 14.42
N TYR A 148 -12.46 12.71 13.78
CA TYR A 148 -12.37 14.10 14.24
C TYR A 148 -13.02 14.31 15.61
N ASN A 149 -14.16 13.67 15.87
CA ASN A 149 -14.83 13.78 17.17
C ASN A 149 -14.11 13.00 18.28
N VAL A 150 -13.25 12.03 17.96
CA VAL A 150 -12.45 11.29 18.93
C VAL A 150 -11.17 12.04 19.30
N GLU A 151 -10.60 12.84 18.39
CA GLU A 151 -9.41 13.67 18.67
C GLU A 151 -9.70 14.89 19.59
N GLU A 152 -10.96 15.31 19.71
CA GLU A 152 -11.38 16.40 20.61
C GLU A 152 -11.68 15.94 22.06
N MET A 153 -11.58 14.65 22.36
CA MET A 153 -11.85 14.05 23.69
C MET A 153 -10.58 13.70 24.46
#